data_AF-A0A7S3SWH2-F1
#
_entry.id   AF-A0A7S3SWH2-F1
#
_cell.length_a   1.000
_cell.length_b   1.000
_cell.length_c   1.000
_cell.angle_alpha   90.00
_cell.angle_beta   90.00
_cell.angle_gamma   90.00
#
_symmetry.space_group_name_H-M   'P 1'
#
loop_
_entity.id
_entity.type
_entity.pdbx_description
1 polymer ?
#
loop_
_entity_poly.entity_id
_entity_poly.type
_entity_poly.pdbx_seq_one_letter_code
_entity_poly.pdbx_strand_id
1 'polypeptide(L)'
;EAVAGAYVAARASRASQVERDECHRLVEELIASAEVVIFSKSYCPHCAKTKALFGANGNTAKVTLETPPHVIELDHSRDGPAIQACLLRMTGQRTVPSVWIKGQHVGGNSGVQALAESGKLQKMLYQEGKLPSAPLP
;
A
#
# COMPACT_ATOMS: atom_id res chain seq x y z
N GLU A 1 -18.09 42.13 -12.06
CA GLU A 1 -17.96 40.77 -12.61
C GLU A 1 -16.65 40.06 -12.23
N ALA A 2 -15.49 40.73 -12.16
CA ALA A 2 -14.20 40.09 -11.83
C ALA A 2 -14.08 39.49 -10.40
N VAL A 3 -14.73 40.09 -9.40
CA VAL A 3 -14.62 39.67 -7.98
C VAL A 3 -15.32 38.33 -7.71
N ALA A 4 -16.42 38.05 -8.42
CA ALA A 4 -17.16 36.79 -8.29
C ALA A 4 -16.35 35.59 -8.83
N GLY A 5 -15.62 35.77 -9.94
CA GLY A 5 -14.78 34.73 -10.53
C GLY A 5 -13.60 34.32 -9.64
N ALA A 6 -12.94 35.28 -8.99
CA ALA A 6 -11.85 35.01 -8.05
C ALA A 6 -12.31 34.23 -6.80
N TYR A 7 -13.49 34.55 -6.26
CA TYR A 7 -14.05 33.85 -5.10
C TYR A 7 -14.42 32.40 -5.41
N VAL A 8 -15.03 32.14 -6.57
CA VAL A 8 -15.38 30.77 -7.02
C VAL A 8 -14.12 29.93 -7.24
N ALA A 9 -13.09 30.49 -7.88
CA ALA A 9 -11.81 29.80 -8.10
C ALA A 9 -11.12 29.45 -6.76
N ALA A 10 -11.04 30.40 -5.82
CA ALA A 10 -10.45 30.16 -4.50
C ALA A 10 -11.18 29.07 -3.70
N ARG A 11 -12.52 29.02 -3.77
CA ARG A 11 -13.32 27.98 -3.12
C ARG A 11 -13.09 26.61 -3.76
N ALA A 12 -13.00 26.53 -5.08
CA ALA A 12 -12.67 25.30 -5.80
C ALA A 12 -11.25 24.81 -5.45
N SER A 13 -10.27 25.73 -5.36
CA SER A 13 -8.90 25.40 -4.94
C SER A 13 -8.85 24.86 -3.51
N ARG A 14 -9.59 25.48 -2.58
CA ARG A 14 -9.66 25.01 -1.19
C ARG A 14 -10.33 23.64 -1.06
N ALA A 15 -11.43 23.41 -1.79
CA ALA A 15 -12.07 22.09 -1.86
C ALA A 15 -11.07 21.03 -2.37
N SER A 16 -10.34 21.33 -3.44
CA SER A 16 -9.33 20.42 -4.00
C SER A 16 -8.20 20.10 -3.02
N GLN A 17 -7.84 21.04 -2.15
CA GLN A 17 -6.78 20.84 -1.15
C GLN A 17 -7.29 19.98 0.01
N VAL A 18 -8.51 20.23 0.50
CA VAL A 18 -9.16 19.38 1.51
C VAL A 18 -9.30 17.95 1.00
N GLU A 19 -9.71 17.74 -0.26
CA GLU A 19 -9.81 16.41 -0.87
C GLU A 19 -8.45 15.70 -0.97
N ARG A 20 -7.36 16.44 -1.25
CA ARG A 20 -6.00 15.87 -1.24
C ARG A 20 -5.57 15.45 0.16
N ASP A 21 -5.79 16.32 1.14
CA ASP A 21 -5.39 16.10 2.53
C ASP A 21 -6.17 14.93 3.17
N GLU A 22 -7.48 14.85 2.93
CA GLU A 22 -8.32 13.75 3.42
C GLU A 22 -7.93 12.41 2.81
N CYS A 23 -7.68 12.40 1.50
CA CYS A 23 -7.25 11.20 0.81
C CYS A 23 -5.89 10.70 1.30
N HIS A 24 -4.91 11.60 1.45
CA HIS A 24 -3.60 11.26 2.01
C HIS A 24 -3.74 10.64 3.40
N ARG A 25 -4.51 11.30 4.29
CA ARG A 25 -4.75 10.81 5.65
C ARG A 25 -5.34 9.41 5.67
N LEU A 26 -6.37 9.16 4.84
CA LEU A 26 -6.98 7.83 4.74
C LEU A 26 -5.96 6.75 4.35
N VAL A 27 -5.13 7.04 3.35
CA VAL A 27 -4.12 6.06 2.90
C VAL A 27 -3.01 5.89 3.93
N GLU A 28 -2.57 6.95 4.60
CA GLU A 28 -1.58 6.89 5.68
C GLU A 28 -2.09 6.08 6.88
N GLU A 29 -3.36 6.25 7.28
CA GLU A 29 -3.99 5.45 8.32
C GLU A 29 -4.04 3.97 7.95
N LEU A 30 -4.41 3.64 6.71
CA LEU A 30 -4.37 2.27 6.20
C LEU A 30 -2.95 1.71 6.18
N ILE A 31 -1.96 2.49 5.75
CA ILE A 31 -0.55 2.07 5.74
C ILE A 31 -0.02 1.86 7.16
N ALA A 32 -0.44 2.67 8.13
CA ALA A 32 -0.03 2.57 9.53
C ALA A 32 -0.70 1.41 10.29
N SER A 33 -1.76 0.82 9.72
CA SER A 33 -2.54 -0.22 10.39
C SER A 33 -1.82 -1.57 10.54
N ALA A 34 -0.78 -1.83 9.74
CA ALA A 34 0.03 -3.04 9.81
C ALA A 34 1.45 -2.80 9.29
N GLU A 35 2.40 -3.68 9.64
CA GLU A 35 3.76 -3.60 9.10
C GLU A 35 3.81 -3.84 7.60
N VAL A 36 2.92 -4.69 7.08
CA VAL A 36 2.78 -4.96 5.65
C VAL A 36 1.36 -4.66 5.23
N VAL A 37 1.20 -3.76 4.27
CA VAL A 37 -0.10 -3.37 3.73
C VAL A 37 -0.11 -3.61 2.22
N ILE A 38 -1.14 -4.32 1.76
CA ILE A 38 -1.27 -4.76 0.37
C ILE A 38 -2.60 -4.24 -0.18
N PHE A 39 -2.52 -3.20 -1.01
CA PHE A 39 -3.66 -2.78 -1.82
C PHE A 39 -3.80 -3.71 -3.02
N SER A 40 -4.94 -4.38 -3.11
CA SER A 40 -5.19 -5.53 -3.97
C SER A 40 -6.49 -5.36 -4.76
N LYS A 41 -6.69 -6.22 -5.76
CA LYS A 41 -8.01 -6.53 -6.29
C LYS A 41 -8.22 -8.04 -6.33
N SER A 42 -9.43 -8.50 -6.01
CA SER A 42 -9.74 -9.92 -5.83
C SER A 42 -9.42 -10.78 -7.06
N TYR A 43 -9.66 -10.24 -8.26
CA TYR A 43 -9.44 -10.92 -9.54
C TYR A 43 -8.00 -10.86 -10.06
N CYS A 44 -7.09 -10.15 -9.37
CA CYS A 44 -5.75 -9.90 -9.89
C CYS A 44 -4.76 -11.04 -9.57
N PRO A 45 -4.17 -11.72 -10.58
CA PRO A 45 -3.24 -12.83 -10.34
C PRO A 45 -1.94 -12.39 -9.67
N HIS A 46 -1.46 -11.16 -9.94
CA HIS A 46 -0.27 -10.61 -9.28
C HIS A 46 -0.53 -10.30 -7.80
N CYS A 47 -1.75 -9.91 -7.44
CA CYS A 47 -2.16 -9.73 -6.05
C CYS A 47 -2.16 -11.07 -5.32
N ALA A 48 -2.67 -12.14 -5.93
CA ALA A 48 -2.64 -13.49 -5.35
C ALA A 48 -1.19 -13.95 -5.06
N LYS A 49 -0.26 -13.73 -5.99
CA LYS A 49 1.17 -14.05 -5.79
C LYS A 49 1.80 -13.25 -4.65
N THR A 50 1.47 -11.96 -4.55
CA THR A 50 1.94 -11.09 -3.47
C THR A 50 1.36 -11.52 -2.11
N LYS A 51 0.07 -11.85 -2.04
CA LYS A 51 -0.55 -12.40 -0.81
C LYS A 51 0.09 -13.70 -0.39
N ALA A 52 0.37 -14.61 -1.33
CA ALA A 52 1.02 -15.88 -1.04
C ALA A 52 2.43 -15.71 -0.45
N LEU A 53 3.17 -14.68 -0.86
CA LEU A 53 4.48 -14.35 -0.29
C LEU A 53 4.40 -14.15 1.23
N PHE A 54 3.35 -13.44 1.67
CA PHE A 54 3.09 -13.11 3.08
C PHE A 54 2.07 -14.04 3.76
N GLY A 55 1.64 -15.13 3.13
CA GLY A 55 0.64 -16.07 3.67
C GLY A 55 -0.78 -15.53 3.78
N ALA A 56 -1.09 -14.37 3.18
CA ALA A 56 -2.38 -13.69 3.31
C ALA A 56 -3.54 -14.36 2.53
N ASN A 57 -3.27 -15.46 1.84
CA ASN A 57 -4.25 -16.26 1.12
C ASN A 57 -4.45 -17.66 1.75
N GLY A 58 -3.99 -17.86 2.98
CA GLY A 58 -4.09 -19.15 3.69
C GLY A 58 -2.97 -20.14 3.36
N ASN A 59 -2.04 -19.78 2.48
CA ASN A 59 -0.85 -20.60 2.20
C ASN A 59 0.22 -20.39 3.27
N THR A 60 1.19 -21.32 3.34
CA THR A 60 2.40 -21.11 4.13
C THR A 60 3.15 -19.88 3.63
N ALA A 61 3.33 -18.89 4.50
CA ALA A 61 4.05 -17.68 4.16
C ALA A 61 5.52 -18.01 3.83
N LYS A 62 6.03 -17.42 2.74
CA LYS A 62 7.47 -17.49 2.42
C LYS A 62 8.29 -16.51 3.27
N VAL A 63 7.62 -15.50 3.81
CA VAL A 63 8.20 -14.46 4.65
C VAL A 63 7.41 -14.45 5.96
N THR A 64 8.10 -14.71 7.06
CA THR A 64 7.52 -14.58 8.40
C THR A 64 7.28 -13.09 8.68
N LEU A 65 6.15 -12.79 9.30
CA LEU A 65 5.81 -11.47 9.80
C LEU A 65 5.50 -11.58 11.29
N GLU A 66 5.81 -10.55 12.08
CA GLU A 66 5.40 -10.51 13.49
C GLU A 66 3.88 -10.33 13.60
N THR A 67 3.31 -9.55 12.67
CA THR A 67 1.87 -9.31 12.55
C THR A 67 1.34 -9.72 11.17
N PRO A 68 0.09 -10.21 11.07
CA PRO A 68 -0.49 -10.54 9.77
C PRO A 68 -0.56 -9.30 8.88
N PRO A 69 -0.35 -9.44 7.56
CA PRO A 69 -0.43 -8.32 6.64
C PRO A 69 -1.89 -7.84 6.53
N HIS A 70 -2.09 -6.54 6.35
CA HIS A 70 -3.40 -5.99 6.06
C HIS A 70 -3.62 -5.94 4.53
N VAL A 71 -4.60 -6.69 4.05
CA VAL A 71 -5.00 -6.72 2.64
C VAL A 71 -6.25 -5.87 2.44
N ILE A 72 -6.18 -4.88 1.57
CA ILE A 72 -7.32 -4.03 1.19
C ILE A 72 -7.73 -4.38 -0.24
N GLU A 73 -8.90 -5.00 -0.39
CA GLU A 73 -9.50 -5.31 -1.70
C GLU A 73 -10.24 -4.07 -2.24
N LEU A 74 -9.56 -3.32 -3.12
CA LEU A 74 -10.09 -2.08 -3.67
C LEU A 74 -11.35 -2.28 -4.52
N ASP A 75 -11.57 -3.47 -5.07
CA ASP A 75 -12.76 -3.80 -5.84
C ASP A 75 -13.99 -4.12 -4.98
N HIS A 76 -13.82 -4.40 -3.68
CA HIS A 76 -14.91 -4.63 -2.74
C HIS A 76 -15.20 -3.42 -1.84
N SER A 77 -14.30 -2.44 -1.79
CA SER A 77 -14.47 -1.21 -1.02
C SER A 77 -15.19 -0.14 -1.84
N ARG A 78 -16.18 0.53 -1.23
CA ARG A 78 -16.83 1.71 -1.83
C ARG A 78 -15.83 2.84 -2.09
N ASP A 79 -14.85 2.99 -1.21
CA ASP A 79 -13.80 3.99 -1.31
C ASP A 79 -12.63 3.53 -2.20
N GLY A 80 -12.70 2.32 -2.74
CA GLY A 80 -11.65 1.71 -3.55
C GLY A 80 -11.14 2.58 -4.71
N PRO A 81 -12.04 3.17 -5.55
CA PRO A 81 -11.61 4.09 -6.60
C PRO A 81 -10.91 5.36 -6.07
N ALA A 82 -11.39 5.91 -4.96
CA ALA A 82 -10.80 7.10 -4.34
C ALA A 82 -9.41 6.79 -3.76
N ILE A 83 -9.28 5.66 -3.06
CA ILE A 83 -8.01 5.14 -2.54
C ILE A 83 -7.03 4.88 -3.70
N GLN A 84 -7.48 4.25 -4.80
CA GLN A 84 -6.62 3.99 -5.96
C GLN A 84 -6.13 5.29 -6.62
N ALA A 85 -7.00 6.30 -6.74
CA ALA A 85 -6.61 7.61 -7.23
C ALA A 85 -5.61 8.31 -6.28
N CYS A 86 -5.74 8.08 -4.98
CA CYS A 86 -4.79 8.54 -3.99
C CYS A 86 -3.42 7.90 -4.14
N LEU A 87 -3.39 6.57 -4.21
CA LEU A 87 -2.15 5.80 -4.37
C LEU A 87 -1.41 6.26 -5.61
N LEU A 88 -2.12 6.53 -6.71
CA LEU A 88 -1.55 7.11 -7.91
C LEU A 88 -0.91 8.49 -7.66
N ARG A 89 -1.56 9.38 -6.91
CA ARG A 89 -0.98 10.70 -6.57
C ARG A 89 0.24 10.58 -5.65
N MET A 90 0.19 9.68 -4.66
CA MET A 90 1.26 9.50 -3.67
C MET A 90 2.50 8.80 -4.25
N THR A 91 2.30 7.81 -5.11
CA THR A 91 3.36 6.89 -5.53
C THR A 91 3.67 6.94 -7.03
N GLY A 92 2.79 7.56 -7.84
CA GLY A 92 2.81 7.43 -9.30
C GLY A 92 2.32 6.07 -9.82
N GLN A 93 2.02 5.09 -8.95
CA GLN A 93 1.59 3.76 -9.34
C GLN A 93 0.06 3.68 -9.46
N ARG A 94 -0.43 3.37 -10.66
CA ARG A 94 -1.88 3.13 -10.91
C ARG A 94 -2.30 1.67 -10.72
N THR A 95 -1.35 0.75 -10.80
CA THR A 95 -1.61 -0.70 -10.85
C THR A 95 -1.65 -1.33 -9.47
N VAL A 96 -2.43 -2.39 -9.34
CA VAL A 96 -2.37 -3.31 -8.19
C VAL A 96 -1.48 -4.52 -8.54
N PRO A 97 -0.83 -5.18 -7.57
CA PRO A 97 -0.79 -4.78 -6.16
C PRO A 97 0.03 -3.51 -5.94
N SER A 98 -0.31 -2.72 -4.93
CA SER A 98 0.57 -1.68 -4.36
C SER A 98 0.93 -2.09 -2.95
N VAL A 99 2.21 -2.34 -2.70
CA VAL A 99 2.72 -2.93 -1.47
C VAL A 99 3.47 -1.89 -0.66
N TRP A 100 3.20 -1.88 0.63
CA TRP A 100 3.82 -0.99 1.61
C TRP A 100 4.39 -1.82 2.76
N ILE A 101 5.59 -1.45 3.22
CA ILE A 101 6.30 -2.12 4.31
C ILE A 101 6.78 -1.05 5.28
N LYS A 102 6.29 -1.08 6.52
CA LYS A 102 6.59 -0.12 7.59
C LYS A 102 6.47 1.34 7.12
N GLY A 103 5.38 1.67 6.43
CA GLY A 103 5.19 3.02 5.90
C GLY A 103 5.86 3.30 4.56
N GLN A 104 6.77 2.46 4.08
CA GLN A 104 7.51 2.68 2.84
C GLN A 104 6.85 1.96 1.66
N HIS A 105 6.62 2.68 0.57
CA HIS A 105 6.16 2.08 -0.69
C HIS A 105 7.28 1.29 -1.35
N VAL A 106 7.01 0.02 -1.68
CA VAL A 106 7.98 -0.88 -2.33
C VAL A 106 7.59 -1.26 -3.76
N GLY A 107 6.48 -0.70 -4.26
CA GLY A 107 5.98 -0.94 -5.61
C GLY A 107 4.94 -2.07 -5.68
N GLY A 108 4.88 -2.73 -6.83
CA GLY A 108 3.98 -3.85 -7.08
C GLY A 108 4.63 -5.22 -6.92
N ASN A 109 4.02 -6.24 -7.53
CA ASN A 109 4.46 -7.64 -7.38
C ASN A 109 5.94 -7.83 -7.77
N SER A 110 6.39 -7.26 -8.88
CA SER A 110 7.79 -7.41 -9.30
C SER A 110 8.77 -6.80 -8.28
N GLY A 111 8.43 -5.65 -7.71
CA GLY A 111 9.26 -4.98 -6.70
C GLY A 111 9.38 -5.81 -5.42
N VAL A 112 8.26 -6.29 -4.88
CA VAL A 112 8.28 -7.08 -3.64
C VAL A 112 8.96 -8.44 -3.81
N GLN A 113 8.79 -9.11 -4.96
CA GLN A 113 9.48 -10.37 -5.24
C GLN A 113 11.00 -10.17 -5.35
N ALA A 114 11.46 -9.13 -6.06
CA ALA A 114 12.88 -8.81 -6.15
C ALA A 114 13.49 -8.48 -4.77
N LEU A 115 12.73 -7.80 -3.90
CA LEU A 115 13.16 -7.56 -2.51
C LEU A 115 13.25 -8.86 -1.71
N ALA A 116 12.32 -9.80 -1.92
CA ALA A 116 12.34 -11.11 -1.27
C ALA A 116 13.54 -11.95 -1.73
N GLU A 117 13.81 -12.00 -3.04
CA GLU A 117 14.92 -12.74 -3.63
C GLU A 117 16.28 -12.18 -3.22
N SER A 118 16.40 -10.86 -3.12
CA SER A 118 17.65 -10.19 -2.70
C SER A 118 17.90 -10.25 -1.19
N GLY A 119 16.97 -10.79 -0.38
CA GLY A 119 17.06 -10.78 1.07
C GLY A 119 16.80 -9.39 1.70
N LYS A 120 16.56 -8.36 0.90
CA LYS A 120 16.33 -6.98 1.38
C LYS A 120 14.98 -6.86 2.07
N LEU A 121 13.99 -7.62 1.64
CA LEU A 121 12.66 -7.67 2.26
C LEU A 121 12.75 -8.05 3.74
N GLN A 122 13.51 -9.09 4.06
CA GLN A 122 13.74 -9.56 5.42
C GLN A 122 14.44 -8.48 6.24
N LYS A 123 15.43 -7.77 5.67
CA LYS A 123 16.10 -6.64 6.35
C LYS A 123 15.16 -5.46 6.63
N MET A 124 14.17 -5.22 5.76
CA MET A 124 13.18 -4.16 5.98
C MET A 124 12.20 -4.54 7.09
N LEU A 125 11.79 -5.80 7.14
CA LEU A 125 10.91 -6.34 8.18
C LEU A 125 11.64 -6.48 9.52
N TYR A 126 12.92 -6.85 9.48
CA TYR A 126 13.77 -7.09 10.63
C TYR A 126 15.00 -6.17 10.54
N GLN A 127 14.95 -5.00 11.17
CA GLN A 127 16.12 -4.12 11.24
C GLN A 127 17.30 -4.82 11.97
N GLU A 128 18.52 -4.41 11.59
CA GLU A 128 19.80 -4.99 12.01
C GLU A 128 19.86 -5.28 13.51
N GLY A 129 19.91 -6.57 13.87
CA GLY A 129 20.01 -7.04 15.26
C GLY A 129 18.95 -8.05 15.69
N LYS A 130 17.85 -8.21 14.93
CA LYS A 130 16.85 -9.27 15.12
C LYS A 130 16.64 -10.08 13.85
N LEU A 131 17.68 -10.74 13.32
CA LEU A 131 17.41 -11.85 12.42
C LEU A 131 16.68 -12.95 13.23
N PRO A 132 15.60 -13.56 12.72
CA PRO A 132 15.02 -14.72 13.37
C PRO A 132 16.12 -15.78 13.55
N SER A 133 16.27 -16.27 14.78
CA SER A 133 17.36 -17.18 15.20
C SER A 133 17.22 -18.60 14.65
N ALA A 134 16.61 -18.77 13.48
CA ALA A 134 16.44 -20.06 12.83
C ALA A 134 16.67 -19.90 11.31
N PRO A 135 17.46 -20.78 10.69
CA PRO A 135 17.63 -20.80 9.25
C PRO A 135 16.29 -21.15 8.59
N LEU A 136 15.96 -20.41 7.52
CA LEU A 136 14.89 -20.76 6.60
C LEU A 136 15.22 -22.14 5.96
N PRO A 137 14.26 -23.06 5.83
CA PRO A 137 14.47 -24.36 5.21
C PRO A 137 14.82 -24.28 3.72
#